data_AF-A0A820UWP6-F1
#
_entry.id   AF-A0A820UWP6-F1
#
_cell.length_a   1.000
_cell.length_b   1.000
_cell.length_c   1.000
_cell.angle_alpha   90.00
_cell.angle_beta   90.00
_cell.angle_gamma   90.00
#
_symmetry.space_group_name_H-M   'P 1'
#
loop_
_entity.id
_entity.type
_entity.pdbx_description
1 polymer ?
#
loop_
_entity_poly.entity_id
_entity_poly.type
_entity_poly.pdbx_seq_one_letter_code
_entity_poly.pdbx_strand_id
1 'polypeptide(L)'
;SYFVSWVNSGNRRALPPAGRILTRLTSKDLGPFIERGITRYRSDYRDTDVFIFREILNAIVRCDRVLTTPGGSLLLAGRSGVGRRTAIGIVASMNNMKLFSPKVSRSYGIKQFKNDLKVILQSAGVEGEQCVLLMEDYQFIESTFVELINSLLSAGEVPGLYTPDELESILSPLREESSQENFRGTMVQYFAQRVKTNLHIVLIMDFTRPTFTVACQSNPGFFKECSVQWMEGWSEKSMTKIPSMLFSKDRSDEAMKDGFTEKINLDEDLSKLFYYIHQSMEKKYLTPRRYLILLETYRQVYLSKHHANVKRQKHLKSGVSKLSDARKVVDDLKRNAEVKQKELAIKQHEADEALKQITKSMADAGTQKTEMEQLKVKVNEETSYIERQKREIDDELAETQPLIDQAKQAVGNLKSDTLVEIRSLRAPPDVIKDILEGVLKLMGVSDTSWTSMKAFLGKRGVKEEIMSFDPRNVVPENRDSVEQLLRKKSDSFTQENAAKASQAAGPLATWVIANVKYSKVLEKIRPLEEKQNKLKK
;
A
#
# COMPACT_ATOMS: atom_id res chain seq x y z
N SER A 1 -67.20 -14.07 -12.04
CA SER A 1 -67.05 -13.09 -13.12
C SER A 1 -67.50 -11.73 -12.63
N TYR A 2 -66.94 -10.66 -13.19
CA TYR A 2 -67.25 -9.27 -12.86
C TYR A 2 -67.97 -8.61 -14.04
N PHE A 3 -68.77 -7.57 -13.78
CA PHE A 3 -69.49 -6.82 -14.80
C PHE A 3 -69.07 -5.36 -14.70
N VAL A 4 -68.51 -4.79 -15.78
CA VAL A 4 -67.91 -3.45 -15.76
C VAL A 4 -68.31 -2.64 -16.99
N SER A 5 -68.35 -1.33 -16.85
CA SER A 5 -68.90 -0.41 -17.86
C SER A 5 -67.87 0.13 -18.88
N TRP A 6 -66.57 0.13 -18.51
CA TRP A 6 -65.52 0.85 -19.24
C TRP A 6 -64.84 0.06 -20.38
N VAL A 7 -65.29 -1.17 -20.67
CA VAL A 7 -64.69 -2.01 -21.72
C VAL A 7 -65.11 -1.54 -23.11
N ASN A 8 -66.38 -1.13 -23.24
CA ASN A 8 -67.00 -0.67 -24.48
C ASN A 8 -67.41 0.81 -24.43
N SER A 9 -67.00 1.54 -23.41
CA SER A 9 -67.25 2.97 -23.33
C SER A 9 -66.36 3.69 -24.35
N GLY A 10 -66.89 3.93 -25.55
CA GLY A 10 -66.41 5.05 -26.36
C GLY A 10 -66.45 6.33 -25.52
N ASN A 11 -65.74 7.38 -25.96
CA ASN A 11 -65.56 8.66 -25.24
C ASN A 11 -66.88 9.48 -25.15
N ARG A 12 -67.98 8.86 -24.73
CA ARG A 12 -69.32 9.44 -24.63
C ARG A 12 -69.39 10.26 -23.34
N ARG A 13 -69.54 11.58 -23.49
CA ARG A 13 -69.72 12.53 -22.38
C ARG A 13 -71.06 12.31 -21.64
N ALA A 14 -72.13 11.98 -22.36
CA ALA A 14 -73.45 11.77 -21.78
C ALA A 14 -73.72 10.30 -21.41
N LEU A 15 -74.42 10.08 -20.28
CA LEU A 15 -74.92 8.76 -19.89
C LEU A 15 -76.16 8.37 -20.71
N PRO A 16 -76.27 7.11 -21.16
CA PRO A 16 -77.53 6.59 -21.70
C PRO A 16 -78.63 6.58 -20.63
N PRO A 17 -79.92 6.66 -21.01
CA PRO A 17 -81.04 6.64 -20.06
C PRO A 17 -81.08 5.41 -19.15
N ALA A 18 -80.62 4.26 -19.65
CA ALA A 18 -80.52 3.00 -18.90
C ALA A 18 -79.14 2.78 -18.24
N GLY A 19 -78.25 3.77 -18.28
CA GLY A 19 -76.85 3.64 -17.87
C GLY A 19 -75.95 2.98 -18.91
N ARG A 20 -74.66 2.90 -18.59
CA ARG A 20 -73.67 2.28 -19.49
C ARG A 20 -73.86 0.76 -19.56
N ILE A 21 -73.60 0.19 -20.73
CA ILE A 21 -73.66 -1.26 -20.94
C ILE A 21 -72.56 -1.95 -20.14
N LEU A 22 -72.92 -2.98 -19.38
CA LEU A 22 -71.98 -3.75 -18.58
C LEU A 22 -71.45 -4.95 -19.37
N THR A 23 -70.13 -5.09 -19.41
CA THR A 23 -69.44 -6.22 -20.05
C THR A 23 -68.95 -7.21 -18.98
N ARG A 24 -69.17 -8.50 -19.23
CA ARG A 24 -68.70 -9.58 -18.35
C ARG A 24 -67.20 -9.82 -18.56
N LEU A 25 -66.41 -9.74 -17.48
CA LEU A 25 -64.99 -10.06 -17.45
C LEU A 25 -64.66 -11.16 -16.44
N THR A 26 -63.56 -11.87 -16.67
CA THR A 26 -63.00 -12.77 -15.67
C THR A 26 -62.11 -12.01 -14.67
N SER A 27 -61.74 -12.66 -13.55
CA SER A 27 -60.85 -12.04 -12.56
C SER A 27 -59.44 -11.77 -13.09
N LYS A 28 -58.98 -12.57 -14.07
CA LYS A 28 -57.65 -12.42 -14.67
C LYS A 28 -57.62 -11.22 -15.63
N ASP A 29 -58.67 -11.09 -16.43
CA ASP A 29 -58.77 -10.01 -17.42
C ASP A 29 -59.00 -8.65 -16.76
N LEU A 30 -59.63 -8.62 -15.57
CA LEU A 30 -59.92 -7.37 -14.85
C LEU A 30 -58.65 -6.66 -14.33
N GLY A 31 -57.62 -7.42 -13.96
CA GLY A 31 -56.39 -6.89 -13.36
C GLY A 31 -55.73 -5.79 -14.20
N PRO A 32 -55.39 -6.04 -15.46
CA PRO A 32 -54.77 -5.05 -16.35
C PRO A 32 -55.60 -3.78 -16.56
N PHE A 33 -56.94 -3.88 -16.59
CA PHE A 33 -57.81 -2.70 -16.71
C PHE A 33 -57.74 -1.82 -15.46
N ILE A 34 -57.76 -2.44 -14.28
CA ILE A 34 -57.68 -1.72 -13.01
C ILE A 34 -56.29 -1.13 -12.81
N GLU A 35 -55.23 -1.81 -13.24
CA GLU A 35 -53.88 -1.23 -13.22
C GLU A 35 -53.79 0.04 -14.07
N ARG A 36 -54.39 0.06 -15.27
CA ARG A 36 -54.50 1.31 -16.06
C ARG A 36 -55.27 2.40 -15.32
N GLY A 37 -56.39 2.05 -14.69
CA GLY A 37 -57.17 2.97 -13.86
C GLY A 37 -56.38 3.52 -12.67
N ILE A 38 -55.58 2.68 -12.01
CA ILE A 38 -54.70 3.08 -10.91
C ILE A 38 -53.59 4.03 -11.41
N THR A 39 -52.96 3.74 -12.54
CA THR A 39 -51.94 4.62 -13.13
C THR A 39 -52.50 6.00 -13.42
N ARG A 40 -53.70 6.07 -14.00
CA ARG A 40 -54.37 7.34 -14.27
C ARG A 40 -54.76 8.07 -12.97
N TYR A 41 -55.35 7.35 -12.02
CA TYR A 41 -55.69 7.89 -10.71
C TYR A 41 -54.45 8.44 -9.98
N ARG A 42 -53.29 7.78 -10.07
CA ARG A 42 -52.02 8.24 -9.49
C ARG A 42 -51.51 9.54 -10.12
N SER A 43 -51.64 9.66 -11.44
CA SER A 43 -51.28 10.89 -12.17
C SER A 43 -52.13 12.08 -11.69
N ASP A 44 -53.42 11.86 -11.48
CA ASP A 44 -54.37 12.93 -11.15
C ASP A 44 -54.40 13.26 -9.63
N TYR A 45 -54.20 12.27 -8.75
CA TYR A 45 -54.48 12.38 -7.30
C TYR A 45 -53.43 11.72 -6.39
N ARG A 46 -52.16 12.14 -6.50
CA ARG A 46 -51.00 11.76 -5.64
C ARG A 46 -50.69 10.25 -5.60
N ASP A 47 -49.42 9.96 -5.37
CA ASP A 47 -48.83 8.63 -5.43
C ASP A 47 -49.18 7.74 -4.21
N THR A 48 -50.44 7.31 -4.14
CA THR A 48 -50.90 6.37 -3.10
C THR A 48 -50.67 4.92 -3.57
N ASP A 49 -50.12 4.09 -2.69
CA ASP A 49 -50.05 2.65 -2.93
C ASP A 49 -51.43 2.02 -2.87
N VAL A 50 -51.94 1.64 -4.04
CA VAL A 50 -53.14 0.84 -4.14
C VAL A 50 -52.74 -0.64 -4.22
N PHE A 51 -53.31 -1.45 -3.34
CA PHE A 51 -53.18 -2.91 -3.37
C PHE A 51 -54.39 -3.51 -4.07
N ILE A 52 -54.14 -4.42 -5.02
CA ILE A 52 -55.19 -5.11 -5.76
C ILE A 52 -55.42 -6.47 -5.11
N PHE A 53 -56.56 -6.61 -4.44
CA PHE A 53 -57.04 -7.86 -3.87
C PHE A 53 -58.57 -7.93 -3.97
N ARG A 54 -59.14 -9.11 -3.68
CA ARG A 54 -60.54 -9.45 -3.99
C ARG A 54 -61.55 -8.41 -3.51
N GLU A 55 -61.44 -7.92 -2.27
CA GLU A 55 -62.40 -6.98 -1.69
C GLU A 55 -62.33 -5.59 -2.38
N ILE A 56 -61.14 -5.13 -2.77
CA ILE A 56 -60.98 -3.88 -3.54
C ILE A 56 -61.54 -4.05 -4.95
N LEU A 57 -61.29 -5.19 -5.61
CA LEU A 57 -61.87 -5.51 -6.91
C LEU A 57 -63.41 -5.49 -6.85
N ASN A 58 -63.99 -6.14 -5.83
CA ASN A 58 -65.42 -6.14 -5.59
C ASN A 58 -65.96 -4.71 -5.35
N ALA A 59 -65.25 -3.90 -4.56
CA ALA A 59 -65.65 -2.52 -4.28
C ALA A 59 -65.66 -1.67 -5.55
N ILE A 60 -64.61 -1.74 -6.36
CA ILE A 60 -64.50 -1.01 -7.64
C ILE A 60 -65.66 -1.38 -8.57
N VAL A 61 -65.92 -2.68 -8.75
CA VAL A 61 -66.98 -3.17 -9.64
C VAL A 61 -68.38 -2.76 -9.15
N ARG A 62 -68.62 -2.82 -7.84
CA ARG A 62 -69.89 -2.37 -7.26
C ARG A 62 -70.08 -0.86 -7.36
N CYS A 63 -69.02 -0.08 -7.20
CA CYS A 63 -69.07 1.37 -7.37
C CYS A 63 -69.33 1.74 -8.83
N ASP A 64 -68.64 1.08 -9.77
CA ASP A 64 -68.80 1.29 -11.21
C ASP A 64 -70.25 1.09 -11.67
N ARG A 65 -70.86 -0.02 -11.26
CA ARG A 65 -72.25 -0.32 -11.63
C ARG A 65 -73.21 0.80 -11.23
N VAL A 66 -73.01 1.41 -10.06
CA VAL A 66 -73.90 2.45 -9.56
C VAL A 66 -73.58 3.79 -10.23
N LEU A 67 -72.31 4.20 -10.27
CA LEU A 67 -71.89 5.49 -10.83
C LEU A 67 -72.10 5.59 -12.35
N THR A 68 -72.35 4.48 -13.03
CA THR A 68 -72.60 4.46 -14.48
C THR A 68 -74.08 4.41 -14.83
N THR A 69 -74.95 4.44 -13.81
CA THR A 69 -76.39 4.65 -13.93
C THR A 69 -76.72 6.13 -13.68
N PRO A 70 -77.59 6.77 -14.47
CA PRO A 70 -78.03 8.14 -14.23
C PRO A 70 -78.49 8.36 -12.79
N GLY A 71 -77.94 9.36 -12.12
CA GLY A 71 -78.24 9.68 -10.71
C GLY A 71 -77.84 8.65 -9.68
N GLY A 72 -77.10 7.62 -10.09
CA GLY A 72 -76.61 6.59 -9.18
C GLY A 72 -75.69 7.18 -8.12
N SER A 73 -76.21 7.25 -6.89
CA SER A 73 -75.50 7.76 -5.72
C SER A 73 -75.19 6.63 -4.74
N LEU A 74 -74.15 6.80 -3.91
CA LEU A 74 -73.61 5.75 -3.05
C LEU A 74 -73.52 6.20 -1.59
N LEU A 75 -73.94 5.33 -0.67
CA LEU A 75 -73.60 5.43 0.75
C LEU A 75 -72.66 4.27 1.10
N LEU A 76 -71.39 4.58 1.29
CA LEU A 76 -70.32 3.63 1.61
C LEU A 76 -70.06 3.59 3.12
N ALA A 77 -70.83 2.76 3.82
CA ALA A 77 -70.69 2.52 5.25
C ALA A 77 -69.56 1.51 5.51
N GLY A 78 -68.50 1.91 6.21
CA GLY A 78 -67.37 1.01 6.47
C GLY A 78 -66.35 1.54 7.46
N ARG A 79 -65.47 0.68 7.96
CA ARG A 79 -64.37 1.11 8.85
C ARG A 79 -63.29 1.89 8.08
N SER A 80 -62.53 2.72 8.77
CA SER A 80 -61.42 3.46 8.16
C SER A 80 -60.39 2.53 7.46
N GLY A 81 -59.99 2.89 6.25
CA GLY A 81 -58.92 2.22 5.49
C GLY A 81 -59.33 1.03 4.61
N VAL A 82 -60.62 0.67 4.56
CA VAL A 82 -61.10 -0.44 3.70
C VAL A 82 -60.93 -0.19 2.19
N GLY A 83 -60.60 1.04 1.76
CA GLY A 83 -60.38 1.41 0.36
C GLY A 83 -61.53 2.11 -0.37
N ARG A 84 -62.53 2.64 0.35
CA ARG A 84 -63.72 3.34 -0.21
C ARG A 84 -63.36 4.50 -1.14
N ARG A 85 -62.60 5.48 -0.63
CA ARG A 85 -62.15 6.65 -1.42
C ARG A 85 -61.34 6.23 -2.64
N THR A 86 -60.43 5.26 -2.46
CA THR A 86 -59.59 4.72 -3.53
C THR A 86 -60.42 4.08 -4.64
N ALA A 87 -61.42 3.27 -4.29
CA ALA A 87 -62.30 2.63 -5.28
C ALA A 87 -63.05 3.67 -6.12
N ILE A 88 -63.62 4.70 -5.48
CA ILE A 88 -64.33 5.79 -6.15
C ILE A 88 -63.40 6.61 -7.05
N GLY A 89 -62.20 6.93 -6.56
CA GLY A 89 -61.20 7.64 -7.36
C GLY A 89 -60.79 6.88 -8.62
N ILE A 90 -60.59 5.56 -8.51
CA ILE A 90 -60.29 4.71 -9.67
C ILE A 90 -61.47 4.68 -10.65
N VAL A 91 -62.69 4.45 -10.16
CA VAL A 91 -63.89 4.38 -11.02
C VAL A 91 -64.14 5.71 -11.74
N ALA A 92 -64.00 6.84 -11.04
CA ALA A 92 -64.14 8.18 -11.63
C ALA A 92 -63.08 8.41 -12.72
N SER A 93 -61.82 8.08 -12.45
CA SER A 93 -60.72 8.22 -13.40
C SER A 93 -60.89 7.32 -14.64
N MET A 94 -61.37 6.09 -14.45
CA MET A 94 -61.65 5.16 -15.55
C MET A 94 -62.81 5.60 -16.44
N ASN A 95 -63.83 6.22 -15.86
CA ASN A 95 -65.03 6.65 -16.57
C ASN A 95 -65.00 8.11 -17.07
N ASN A 96 -63.87 8.82 -16.89
CA ASN A 96 -63.71 10.25 -17.16
C ASN A 96 -64.69 11.14 -16.39
N MET A 97 -65.04 10.76 -15.15
CA MET A 97 -65.89 11.57 -14.29
C MET A 97 -65.06 12.59 -13.52
N LYS A 98 -65.58 13.81 -13.38
CA LYS A 98 -64.95 14.88 -12.59
C LYS A 98 -65.17 14.61 -11.11
N LEU A 99 -64.12 14.21 -10.39
CA LEU A 99 -64.19 13.95 -8.96
C LEU A 99 -64.03 15.26 -8.18
N PHE A 100 -65.08 15.67 -7.49
CA PHE A 100 -65.08 16.82 -6.59
C PHE A 100 -65.09 16.36 -5.13
N SER A 101 -64.20 16.91 -4.31
CA SER A 101 -64.11 16.64 -2.88
C SER A 101 -63.76 17.96 -2.18
N PRO A 102 -64.65 18.51 -1.34
CA PRO A 102 -64.41 19.79 -0.66
C PRO A 102 -63.09 19.82 0.12
N LYS A 103 -62.28 20.85 -0.06
CA LYS A 103 -61.02 21.03 0.68
C LYS A 103 -61.31 21.83 1.95
N VAL A 104 -61.57 21.11 3.03
CA VAL A 104 -61.90 21.72 4.33
C VAL A 104 -60.67 22.42 4.93
N SER A 105 -60.77 23.73 5.11
CA SER A 105 -59.82 24.58 5.83
C SER A 105 -60.41 25.02 7.19
N ARG A 106 -59.61 25.68 8.04
CA ARG A 106 -60.08 26.16 9.35
C ARG A 106 -61.26 27.14 9.28
N SER A 107 -61.40 27.87 8.17
CA SER A 107 -62.47 28.85 7.94
C SER A 107 -63.54 28.33 6.98
N TYR A 108 -63.58 27.02 6.74
CA TYR A 108 -64.56 26.41 5.87
C TYR A 108 -65.90 26.29 6.60
N GLY A 109 -66.93 26.93 6.06
CA GLY A 109 -68.29 26.88 6.58
C GLY A 109 -69.33 26.84 5.46
N ILE A 110 -70.58 27.11 5.82
CA ILE A 110 -71.73 26.99 4.90
C ILE A 110 -71.60 27.82 3.61
N LYS A 111 -70.97 29.00 3.68
CA LYS A 111 -70.81 29.87 2.51
C LYS A 111 -69.87 29.25 1.48
N GLN A 112 -68.74 28.71 1.91
CA GLN A 112 -67.78 28.02 1.03
C GLN A 112 -68.41 26.75 0.46
N PHE A 113 -69.14 25.99 1.27
CA PHE A 113 -69.83 24.80 0.81
C PHE A 113 -70.91 25.10 -0.23
N LYS A 114 -71.72 26.14 -0.05
CA LYS A 114 -72.67 26.60 -1.06
C LYS A 114 -71.96 26.97 -2.37
N ASN A 115 -70.82 27.67 -2.32
CA ASN A 115 -70.05 28.00 -3.53
C ASN A 115 -69.51 26.73 -4.23
N ASP A 116 -69.00 25.77 -3.47
CA ASP A 116 -68.54 24.48 -4.00
C ASP A 116 -69.69 23.73 -4.69
N LEU A 117 -70.89 23.70 -4.07
CA LEU A 117 -72.08 23.13 -4.69
C LEU A 117 -72.44 23.85 -5.99
N LYS A 118 -72.43 25.18 -6.03
CA LYS A 118 -72.74 25.95 -7.26
C LYS A 118 -71.85 25.55 -8.42
N VAL A 119 -70.54 25.39 -8.20
CA VAL A 119 -69.57 24.98 -9.23
C VAL A 119 -69.90 23.58 -9.76
N ILE A 120 -70.20 22.63 -8.88
CA ILE A 120 -70.50 21.25 -9.28
C ILE A 120 -71.83 21.18 -10.03
N LEU A 121 -72.85 21.87 -9.55
CA LEU A 121 -74.18 21.91 -10.18
C LEU A 121 -74.11 22.56 -11.55
N GLN A 122 -73.26 23.57 -11.74
CA GLN A 122 -73.00 24.16 -13.04
C GLN A 122 -72.36 23.15 -14.00
N SER A 123 -71.31 22.42 -13.58
CA SER A 123 -70.69 21.39 -14.43
C SER A 123 -71.65 20.24 -14.75
N ALA A 124 -72.42 19.76 -13.78
CA ALA A 124 -73.34 18.64 -14.00
C ALA A 124 -74.60 19.04 -14.80
N GLY A 125 -75.18 20.20 -14.47
CA GLY A 125 -76.46 20.65 -15.01
C GLY A 125 -76.35 21.45 -16.30
N VAL A 126 -75.40 22.38 -16.40
CA VAL A 126 -75.20 23.21 -17.60
C VAL A 126 -74.31 22.49 -18.61
N GLU A 127 -73.07 22.18 -18.22
CA GLU A 127 -72.08 21.56 -19.13
C GLU A 127 -72.41 20.09 -19.48
N GLY A 128 -73.28 19.46 -18.68
CA GLY A 128 -73.68 18.06 -18.87
C GLY A 128 -72.56 17.06 -18.56
N GLU A 129 -71.54 17.46 -17.80
CA GLU A 129 -70.41 16.60 -17.45
C GLU A 129 -70.76 15.63 -16.32
N GLN A 130 -70.27 14.39 -16.42
CA GLN A 130 -70.40 13.41 -15.34
C GLN A 130 -69.54 13.81 -14.14
N CYS A 131 -70.18 14.13 -13.03
CA CYS A 131 -69.53 14.64 -11.83
C CYS A 131 -69.77 13.71 -10.64
N VAL A 132 -68.74 13.50 -9.83
CA VAL A 132 -68.84 12.76 -8.56
C VAL A 132 -68.56 13.71 -7.42
N LEU A 133 -69.56 14.02 -6.60
CA LEU A 133 -69.39 14.72 -5.33
C LEU A 133 -69.07 13.71 -4.23
N LEU A 134 -67.82 13.72 -3.76
CA LEU A 134 -67.33 12.86 -2.70
C LEU A 134 -67.31 13.60 -1.35
N MET A 135 -68.08 13.09 -0.40
CA MET A 135 -68.14 13.58 0.98
C MET A 135 -67.70 12.48 1.96
N GLU A 136 -66.81 12.84 2.88
CA GLU A 136 -66.25 11.97 3.92
C GLU A 136 -66.61 12.50 5.32
N ASP A 137 -66.62 11.60 6.33
CA ASP A 137 -66.97 11.93 7.72
C ASP A 137 -66.37 13.24 8.27
N TYR A 138 -65.10 13.51 7.99
CA TYR A 138 -64.40 14.68 8.54
C TYR A 138 -64.83 16.01 7.90
N GLN A 139 -65.56 15.96 6.78
CA GLN A 139 -66.03 17.14 6.05
C GLN A 139 -67.40 17.62 6.54
N PHE A 140 -68.12 16.82 7.32
CA PHE A 140 -69.39 17.21 7.94
C PHE A 140 -69.14 18.05 9.21
N ILE A 141 -68.78 19.32 9.02
CA ILE A 141 -68.50 20.27 10.11
C ILE A 141 -69.80 20.72 10.79
N GLU A 142 -70.82 21.01 9.98
CA GLU A 142 -72.15 21.46 10.42
C GLU A 142 -73.23 20.48 9.92
N SER A 143 -74.30 20.29 10.70
CA SER A 143 -75.44 19.42 10.32
C SER A 143 -76.13 19.89 9.03
N THR A 144 -76.11 21.21 8.79
CA THR A 144 -76.64 21.86 7.60
C THR A 144 -76.06 21.27 6.30
N PHE A 145 -74.80 20.82 6.29
CA PHE A 145 -74.20 20.25 5.08
C PHE A 145 -74.91 18.97 4.66
N VAL A 146 -75.24 18.13 5.65
CA VAL A 146 -75.91 16.85 5.46
C VAL A 146 -77.33 17.06 4.92
N GLU A 147 -78.02 18.08 5.44
CA GLU A 147 -79.36 18.50 5.00
C GLU A 147 -79.35 19.01 3.55
N LEU A 148 -78.37 19.84 3.17
CA LEU A 148 -78.24 20.32 1.78
C LEU A 148 -77.97 19.16 0.81
N ILE A 149 -77.14 18.18 1.20
CA ILE A 149 -76.91 16.98 0.39
C ILE A 149 -78.18 16.13 0.30
N ASN A 150 -78.94 16.00 1.38
CA ASN A 150 -80.22 15.29 1.36
C ASN A 150 -81.23 15.96 0.40
N SER A 151 -81.32 17.29 0.41
CA SER A 151 -82.12 18.04 -0.56
C SER A 151 -81.66 17.77 -1.99
N LEU A 152 -80.35 17.78 -2.22
CA LEU A 152 -79.78 17.57 -3.54
C LEU A 152 -80.02 16.15 -4.07
N LEU A 153 -79.91 15.13 -3.21
CA LEU A 153 -80.26 13.74 -3.53
C LEU A 153 -81.74 13.61 -3.92
N SER A 154 -82.64 14.15 -3.10
CA SER A 154 -84.08 13.97 -3.27
C SER A 154 -84.68 14.82 -4.38
N ALA A 155 -84.24 16.07 -4.57
CA ALA A 155 -84.86 17.01 -5.50
C ALA A 155 -83.97 17.39 -6.69
N GLY A 156 -82.64 17.20 -6.61
CA GLY A 156 -81.71 17.71 -7.62
C GLY A 156 -81.45 19.21 -7.49
N GLU A 157 -81.97 19.83 -6.45
CA GLU A 157 -81.84 21.25 -6.15
C GLU A 157 -81.71 21.50 -4.65
N VAL A 158 -81.20 22.68 -4.31
CA VAL A 158 -80.98 23.13 -2.94
C VAL A 158 -81.70 24.46 -2.74
N PRO A 159 -82.72 24.52 -1.86
CA PRO A 159 -83.46 25.75 -1.59
C PRO A 159 -82.55 26.88 -1.11
N GLY A 160 -82.72 28.08 -1.68
CA GLY A 160 -81.93 29.26 -1.31
C GLY A 160 -80.43 29.13 -1.62
N LEU A 161 -80.07 28.32 -2.62
CA LEU A 161 -78.69 28.25 -3.12
C LEU A 161 -78.38 29.40 -4.08
N TYR A 162 -79.29 29.68 -5.01
CA TYR A 162 -79.17 30.72 -6.03
C TYR A 162 -80.08 31.90 -5.75
N THR A 163 -79.63 33.11 -6.11
CA THR A 163 -80.54 34.26 -6.23
C THR A 163 -81.32 34.16 -7.56
N PRO A 164 -82.45 34.88 -7.71
CA PRO A 164 -83.20 34.89 -8.97
C PRO A 164 -82.34 35.27 -10.18
N ASP A 165 -81.48 36.29 -10.04
CA ASP A 165 -80.59 36.75 -11.11
C ASP A 165 -79.53 35.70 -11.50
N GLU A 166 -78.95 35.01 -10.50
CA GLU A 166 -78.00 33.91 -10.76
C GLU A 166 -78.67 32.75 -11.48
N LEU A 167 -79.93 32.44 -11.11
CA LEU A 167 -80.69 31.36 -11.69
C LEU A 167 -81.00 31.63 -13.17
N GLU A 168 -81.42 32.84 -13.54
CA GLU A 168 -81.64 33.20 -14.95
C GLU A 168 -80.37 33.05 -15.79
N SER A 169 -79.22 33.48 -15.26
CA SER A 169 -77.93 33.34 -15.94
C SER A 169 -77.55 31.87 -16.21
N ILE A 170 -77.86 30.96 -15.28
CA ILE A 170 -77.55 29.53 -15.40
C ILE A 170 -78.52 28.83 -16.35
N LEU A 171 -79.79 29.26 -16.37
CA LEU A 171 -80.84 28.62 -17.16
C LEU A 171 -80.89 29.10 -18.61
N SER A 172 -80.36 30.29 -18.91
CA SER A 172 -80.38 30.87 -20.27
C SER A 172 -79.80 29.93 -21.34
N PRO A 173 -78.60 29.32 -21.18
CA PRO A 173 -78.04 28.42 -22.18
C PRO A 173 -78.85 27.14 -22.39
N LEU A 174 -79.58 26.70 -21.37
CA LEU A 174 -80.27 25.40 -21.37
C LEU A 174 -81.62 25.46 -22.10
N ARG A 175 -82.16 26.65 -22.42
CA ARG A 175 -83.48 26.81 -23.07
C ARG A 175 -83.55 26.15 -24.45
N GLU A 176 -82.47 26.24 -25.20
CA GLU A 176 -82.36 25.61 -26.53
C GLU A 176 -82.34 24.09 -26.39
N GLU A 177 -81.52 23.55 -25.49
CA GLU A 177 -81.43 22.10 -25.23
C GLU A 177 -82.75 21.51 -24.71
N SER A 178 -83.44 22.22 -23.80
CA SER A 178 -84.75 21.82 -23.29
C SER A 178 -85.81 21.72 -24.41
N SER A 179 -85.71 22.60 -25.41
CA SER A 179 -86.63 22.62 -26.57
C SER A 179 -86.33 21.47 -27.52
N GLN A 180 -85.05 21.17 -27.76
CA GLN A 180 -84.62 20.03 -28.58
C GLN A 180 -85.05 18.68 -27.97
N GLU A 181 -85.00 18.56 -26.64
CA GLU A 181 -85.42 17.36 -25.91
C GLU A 181 -86.95 17.29 -25.67
N ASN A 182 -87.71 18.29 -26.14
CA ASN A 182 -89.17 18.39 -25.96
C ASN A 182 -89.64 18.25 -24.50
N PHE A 183 -88.85 18.77 -23.55
CA PHE A 183 -89.16 18.67 -22.13
C PHE A 183 -90.40 19.51 -21.77
N ARG A 184 -91.35 18.91 -21.04
CA ARG A 184 -92.60 19.54 -20.61
C ARG A 184 -92.52 19.85 -19.12
N GLY A 185 -91.96 21.00 -18.76
CA GLY A 185 -91.84 21.45 -17.38
C GLY A 185 -91.20 22.83 -17.27
N THR A 186 -90.99 23.31 -16.05
CA THR A 186 -90.25 24.56 -15.82
C THR A 186 -88.76 24.38 -16.09
N MET A 187 -88.08 25.47 -16.42
CA MET A 187 -86.65 25.44 -16.73
C MET A 187 -85.79 25.01 -15.53
N VAL A 188 -86.23 25.34 -14.31
CA VAL A 188 -85.60 24.89 -13.06
C VAL A 188 -85.72 23.37 -12.90
N GLN A 189 -86.89 22.80 -13.21
CA GLN A 189 -87.08 21.34 -13.18
C GLN A 189 -86.22 20.63 -14.22
N TYR A 190 -86.05 21.23 -15.40
CA TYR A 190 -85.14 20.68 -16.43
C TYR A 190 -83.69 20.67 -15.93
N PHE A 191 -83.23 21.77 -15.34
CA PHE A 191 -81.91 21.84 -14.73
C PHE A 191 -81.73 20.82 -13.60
N ALA A 192 -82.70 20.70 -12.69
CA ALA A 192 -82.68 19.72 -11.62
C ALA A 192 -82.65 18.27 -12.14
N GLN A 193 -83.36 17.96 -13.23
CA GLN A 193 -83.31 16.65 -13.89
C GLN A 193 -81.93 16.36 -14.50
N ARG A 194 -81.30 17.35 -15.16
CA ARG A 194 -79.94 17.21 -15.68
C ARG A 194 -78.92 17.01 -14.57
N VAL A 195 -79.03 17.80 -13.50
CA VAL A 195 -78.22 17.61 -12.28
C VAL A 195 -78.40 16.19 -11.76
N LYS A 196 -79.63 15.71 -11.55
CA LYS A 196 -79.88 14.34 -11.11
C LYS A 196 -79.31 13.28 -12.05
N THR A 197 -79.26 13.54 -13.35
CA THR A 197 -78.77 12.57 -14.33
C THR A 197 -77.24 12.45 -14.27
N ASN A 198 -76.54 13.59 -14.14
CA ASN A 198 -75.09 13.69 -14.33
C ASN A 198 -74.28 13.84 -13.02
N LEU A 199 -74.93 14.18 -11.92
CA LEU A 199 -74.31 14.30 -10.60
C LEU A 199 -74.52 13.00 -9.80
N HIS A 200 -73.40 12.41 -9.42
CA HIS A 200 -73.36 11.26 -8.53
C HIS A 200 -72.84 11.70 -7.17
N ILE A 201 -73.59 11.41 -6.11
CA ILE A 201 -73.21 11.78 -4.74
C ILE A 201 -72.69 10.53 -4.03
N VAL A 202 -71.51 10.63 -3.44
CA VAL A 202 -70.87 9.53 -2.74
C VAL A 202 -70.56 9.96 -1.31
N LEU A 203 -71.18 9.26 -0.37
CA LEU A 203 -71.04 9.47 1.07
C LEU A 203 -70.17 8.36 1.66
N ILE A 204 -69.00 8.69 2.20
CA ILE A 204 -68.12 7.76 2.92
C ILE A 204 -68.28 8.01 4.42
N MET A 205 -68.94 7.07 5.10
CA MET A 205 -69.19 7.19 6.53
C MET A 205 -68.72 5.97 7.33
N ASP A 206 -68.14 6.20 8.51
CA ASP A 206 -67.75 5.15 9.43
C ASP A 206 -68.88 4.80 10.40
N PHE A 207 -69.47 3.61 10.22
CA PHE A 207 -70.59 3.13 11.02
C PHE A 207 -70.25 2.95 12.51
N THR A 208 -68.97 2.98 12.88
CA THR A 208 -68.55 2.92 14.29
C THR A 208 -68.69 4.26 15.01
N ARG A 209 -68.88 5.36 14.28
CA ARG A 209 -69.08 6.69 14.88
C ARG A 209 -70.55 6.87 15.28
N PRO A 210 -70.83 7.42 16.48
CA PRO A 210 -72.21 7.72 16.89
C PRO A 210 -72.95 8.67 15.94
N THR A 211 -72.22 9.56 15.27
CA THR A 211 -72.75 10.52 14.29
C THR A 211 -73.35 9.85 13.06
N PHE A 212 -72.95 8.63 12.73
CA PHE A 212 -73.47 7.89 11.58
C PHE A 212 -74.97 7.64 11.71
N THR A 213 -75.40 7.06 12.84
CA THR A 213 -76.81 6.71 13.07
C THR A 213 -77.70 7.96 13.04
N VAL A 214 -77.26 9.04 13.67
CA VAL A 214 -78.00 10.31 13.71
C VAL A 214 -78.11 10.90 12.30
N ALA A 215 -77.01 11.00 11.55
CA ALA A 215 -77.02 11.53 10.19
C ALA A 215 -77.93 10.71 9.27
N CYS A 216 -77.90 9.39 9.38
CA CYS A 216 -78.76 8.48 8.64
C CYS A 216 -80.25 8.63 8.99
N GLN A 217 -80.60 8.76 10.27
CA GLN A 217 -81.99 8.90 10.71
C GLN A 217 -82.59 10.27 10.32
N SER A 218 -81.80 11.34 10.42
CA SER A 218 -82.25 12.69 10.08
C SER A 218 -82.38 12.93 8.57
N ASN A 219 -81.75 12.11 7.73
CA ASN A 219 -81.64 12.33 6.28
C ASN A 219 -82.11 11.11 5.48
N PRO A 220 -83.43 10.97 5.22
CA PRO A 220 -83.99 9.78 4.59
C PRO A 220 -83.55 9.57 3.14
N GLY A 221 -83.10 10.62 2.44
CA GLY A 221 -82.58 10.54 1.08
C GLY A 221 -81.37 9.62 0.96
N PHE A 222 -80.61 9.43 2.05
CA PHE A 222 -79.44 8.55 2.08
C PHE A 222 -79.79 7.07 1.88
N PHE A 223 -80.99 6.64 2.25
CA PHE A 223 -81.44 5.26 2.04
C PHE A 223 -82.38 5.11 0.84
N LYS A 224 -83.07 6.19 0.47
CA LYS A 224 -84.03 6.17 -0.64
C LYS A 224 -83.35 6.33 -2.00
N GLU A 225 -82.40 7.25 -2.10
CA GLU A 225 -81.80 7.67 -3.37
C GLU A 225 -80.40 7.06 -3.60
N CYS A 226 -79.70 6.66 -2.54
CA CYS A 226 -78.38 6.04 -2.65
C CYS A 226 -78.44 4.52 -2.58
N SER A 227 -77.57 3.87 -3.36
CA SER A 227 -77.23 2.47 -3.14
C SER A 227 -76.32 2.34 -1.92
N VAL A 228 -76.82 1.68 -0.87
CA VAL A 228 -76.09 1.47 0.38
C VAL A 228 -75.16 0.27 0.24
N GLN A 229 -73.87 0.46 0.49
CA GLN A 229 -72.87 -0.60 0.46
C GLN A 229 -72.12 -0.69 1.80
N TRP A 230 -72.26 -1.85 2.46
CA TRP A 230 -71.56 -2.16 3.69
C TRP A 230 -70.19 -2.76 3.40
N MET A 231 -69.14 -2.12 3.91
CA MET A 231 -67.74 -2.51 3.77
C MET A 231 -67.13 -2.73 5.15
N GLU A 232 -67.44 -3.89 5.74
CA GLU A 232 -67.13 -4.23 7.13
C GLU A 232 -65.63 -4.39 7.41
N GLY A 233 -64.86 -4.86 6.43
CA GLY A 233 -63.43 -5.13 6.58
C GLY A 233 -62.84 -5.94 5.43
N TRP A 234 -61.63 -6.47 5.64
CA TRP A 234 -60.96 -7.38 4.71
C TRP A 234 -61.02 -8.81 5.25
N SER A 235 -61.13 -9.79 4.35
CA SER A 235 -61.07 -11.19 4.76
C SER A 235 -59.66 -11.57 5.22
N GLU A 236 -59.57 -12.60 6.08
CA GLU A 236 -58.31 -13.18 6.52
C GLU A 236 -57.37 -13.49 5.35
N LYS A 237 -57.88 -14.14 4.31
CA LYS A 237 -57.10 -14.50 3.10
C LYS A 237 -56.46 -13.28 2.42
N SER A 238 -57.16 -12.15 2.43
CA SER A 238 -56.63 -10.91 1.85
C SER A 238 -55.66 -10.24 2.81
N MET A 239 -55.96 -10.22 4.11
CA MET A 239 -55.05 -9.67 5.12
C MET A 239 -53.72 -10.41 5.18
N THR A 240 -53.70 -11.74 5.07
CA THR A 240 -52.46 -12.53 5.04
C THR A 240 -51.68 -12.34 3.72
N LYS A 241 -52.32 -11.94 2.63
CA LYS A 241 -51.66 -11.69 1.34
C LYS A 241 -51.10 -10.26 1.20
N ILE A 242 -51.66 -9.29 1.92
CA ILE A 242 -51.23 -7.88 1.83
C ILE A 242 -49.76 -7.68 2.24
N PRO A 243 -49.24 -8.31 3.32
CA PRO A 243 -47.81 -8.26 3.64
C PRO A 243 -46.96 -8.69 2.43
N SER A 244 -47.16 -9.90 1.89
CA SER A 244 -46.35 -10.34 0.76
C SER A 244 -46.42 -9.39 -0.44
N MET A 245 -47.56 -8.73 -0.70
CA MET A 245 -47.67 -7.67 -1.72
C MET A 245 -46.95 -6.36 -1.37
N LEU A 246 -46.96 -5.94 -0.11
CA LEU A 246 -46.30 -4.71 0.35
C LEU A 246 -44.78 -4.86 0.31
N PHE A 247 -44.26 -5.99 0.75
CA PHE A 247 -42.84 -6.25 0.91
C PHE A 247 -42.15 -6.77 -0.37
N SER A 248 -42.92 -7.29 -1.34
CA SER A 248 -42.42 -7.67 -2.68
C SER A 248 -42.34 -6.50 -3.66
N LYS A 249 -43.06 -5.40 -3.41
CA LYS A 249 -42.97 -4.19 -4.24
C LYS A 249 -41.63 -3.52 -3.99
N ASP A 250 -40.76 -3.55 -5.00
CA ASP A 250 -39.54 -2.76 -5.08
C ASP A 250 -39.90 -1.26 -5.13
N ARG A 251 -40.17 -0.65 -3.97
CA ARG A 251 -40.24 0.81 -3.85
C ARG A 251 -38.85 1.35 -3.57
N SER A 252 -38.15 1.74 -4.64
CA SER A 252 -37.53 3.07 -4.80
C SER A 252 -36.35 3.05 -5.77
N ASP A 253 -36.37 3.99 -6.72
CA ASP A 253 -35.21 4.43 -7.49
C ASP A 253 -34.07 4.98 -6.60
N GLU A 254 -34.35 5.26 -5.32
CA GLU A 254 -33.36 5.67 -4.32
C GLU A 254 -32.60 4.46 -3.71
N ALA A 255 -33.26 3.33 -3.43
CA ALA A 255 -32.58 2.09 -3.04
C ALA A 255 -31.75 1.48 -4.18
N MET A 256 -32.09 1.83 -5.43
CA MET A 256 -31.34 1.44 -6.62
C MET A 256 -29.96 2.11 -6.69
N LYS A 257 -29.79 3.31 -6.11
CA LYS A 257 -28.48 4.02 -6.10
C LYS A 257 -27.46 3.41 -5.14
N ASP A 258 -27.91 2.77 -4.07
CA ASP A 258 -27.05 2.08 -3.10
C ASP A 258 -26.92 0.56 -3.35
N GLY A 259 -27.48 0.06 -4.46
CA GLY A 259 -27.42 -1.36 -4.84
C GLY A 259 -28.20 -2.28 -3.89
N PHE A 260 -29.17 -1.75 -3.16
CA PHE A 260 -29.91 -2.44 -2.11
C PHE A 260 -31.36 -2.76 -2.51
N THR A 261 -31.52 -3.47 -3.62
CA THR A 261 -32.82 -4.03 -4.04
C THR A 261 -32.96 -5.46 -3.48
N GLU A 262 -32.99 -5.59 -2.15
CA GLU A 262 -33.30 -6.88 -1.54
C GLU A 262 -34.82 -6.94 -1.33
N LYS A 263 -35.50 -7.73 -2.16
CA LYS A 263 -36.90 -8.10 -1.95
C LYS A 263 -37.01 -8.73 -0.57
N ILE A 264 -37.79 -8.12 0.31
CA ILE A 264 -38.08 -8.69 1.62
C ILE A 264 -39.00 -9.88 1.36
N ASN A 265 -38.42 -11.08 1.26
CA ASN A 265 -39.18 -12.29 1.09
C ASN A 265 -39.76 -12.68 2.44
N LEU A 266 -40.99 -12.21 2.68
CA LEU A 266 -41.74 -12.57 3.88
C LEU A 266 -42.13 -14.04 3.79
N ASP A 267 -41.78 -14.79 4.84
CA ASP A 267 -42.33 -16.12 5.05
C ASP A 267 -43.87 -16.03 5.20
N GLU A 268 -44.55 -17.09 4.75
CA GLU A 268 -46.01 -17.19 4.82
C GLU A 268 -46.49 -17.13 6.29
N ASP A 269 -45.69 -17.69 7.20
CA ASP A 269 -45.95 -17.69 8.63
C ASP A 269 -45.86 -16.28 9.23
N LEU A 270 -44.89 -15.48 8.82
CA LEU A 270 -44.78 -14.09 9.28
C LEU A 270 -45.97 -13.24 8.81
N SER A 271 -46.44 -13.49 7.59
CA SER A 271 -47.63 -12.82 7.05
C SER A 271 -48.90 -13.15 7.85
N LYS A 272 -49.05 -14.40 8.29
CA LYS A 272 -50.13 -14.83 9.19
C LYS A 272 -50.00 -14.19 10.58
N LEU A 273 -48.78 -14.09 11.12
CA LEU A 273 -48.54 -13.46 12.42
C LEU A 273 -49.00 -12.00 12.47
N PHE A 274 -48.76 -11.21 11.42
CA PHE A 274 -49.28 -9.82 11.37
C PHE A 274 -50.80 -9.77 11.49
N TYR A 275 -51.50 -10.69 10.83
CA TYR A 275 -52.95 -10.79 10.93
C TYR A 275 -53.39 -11.15 12.36
N TYR A 276 -52.77 -12.14 12.99
CA TYR A 276 -53.11 -12.53 14.36
C TYR A 276 -52.81 -11.44 15.39
N ILE A 277 -51.68 -10.73 15.26
CA ILE A 277 -51.36 -9.57 16.09
C ILE A 277 -52.42 -8.47 15.92
N HIS A 278 -52.89 -8.24 14.69
CA HIS A 278 -53.96 -7.28 14.48
C HIS A 278 -55.26 -7.72 15.15
N GLN A 279 -55.64 -8.99 15.01
CA GLN A 279 -56.87 -9.55 15.56
C GLN A 279 -56.89 -9.65 17.09
N SER A 280 -55.73 -9.71 17.75
CA SER A 280 -55.66 -9.73 19.21
C SER A 280 -55.92 -8.36 19.85
N MET A 281 -55.99 -7.28 19.05
CA MET A 281 -56.28 -5.94 19.53
C MET A 281 -57.77 -5.72 19.83
N GLU A 282 -58.07 -4.74 20.68
CA GLU A 282 -59.45 -4.34 20.96
C GLU A 282 -60.25 -3.99 19.69
N LYS A 283 -61.55 -4.31 19.68
CA LYS A 283 -62.44 -4.14 18.51
C LYS A 283 -62.42 -2.75 17.86
N LYS A 284 -62.22 -1.69 18.65
CA LYS A 284 -62.11 -0.29 18.16
C LYS A 284 -60.86 -0.04 17.30
N TYR A 285 -59.83 -0.87 17.44
CA TYR A 285 -58.55 -0.73 16.73
C TYR A 285 -58.44 -1.67 15.52
N LEU A 286 -59.39 -2.60 15.35
CA LEU A 286 -59.52 -3.50 14.20
C LEU A 286 -59.98 -2.73 12.95
N THR A 287 -59.10 -1.89 12.41
CA THR A 287 -59.33 -1.12 11.19
C THR A 287 -58.25 -1.44 10.16
N PRO A 288 -58.60 -1.67 8.89
CA PRO A 288 -57.61 -1.89 7.84
C PRO A 288 -56.56 -0.77 7.73
N ARG A 289 -56.93 0.48 8.04
CA ARG A 289 -55.96 1.58 8.10
C ARG A 289 -54.86 1.33 9.12
N ARG A 290 -55.21 0.91 10.34
CA ARG A 290 -54.22 0.59 11.38
C ARG A 290 -53.39 -0.64 11.02
N TYR A 291 -53.99 -1.62 10.36
CA TYR A 291 -53.25 -2.77 9.84
C TYR A 291 -52.18 -2.36 8.83
N LEU A 292 -52.54 -1.52 7.85
CA LEU A 292 -51.56 -0.97 6.89
C LEU A 292 -50.46 -0.15 7.58
N ILE A 293 -50.81 0.67 8.58
CA ILE A 293 -49.83 1.44 9.36
C ILE A 293 -48.86 0.51 10.09
N LEU A 294 -49.35 -0.59 10.69
CA LEU A 294 -48.49 -1.61 11.32
C LEU A 294 -47.48 -2.17 10.33
N LEU A 295 -47.94 -2.58 9.14
CA LEU A 295 -47.08 -3.16 8.12
C LEU A 295 -46.04 -2.15 7.60
N GLU A 296 -46.47 -0.91 7.32
CA GLU A 296 -45.57 0.14 6.84
C GLU A 296 -44.54 0.54 7.92
N THR A 297 -44.97 0.61 9.19
CA THR A 297 -44.05 0.88 10.31
C THR A 297 -43.03 -0.23 10.46
N TYR A 298 -43.46 -1.50 10.39
CA TYR A 298 -42.55 -2.63 10.42
C TYR A 298 -41.55 -2.55 9.26
N ARG A 299 -42.02 -2.26 8.04
CA ARG A 299 -41.17 -2.12 6.85
C ARG A 299 -40.11 -1.03 7.03
N GLN A 300 -40.50 0.14 7.51
CA GLN A 300 -39.59 1.26 7.75
C GLN A 300 -38.53 0.92 8.81
N VAL A 301 -38.94 0.32 9.93
CA VAL A 301 -38.01 -0.10 10.98
C VAL A 301 -37.07 -1.20 10.48
N TYR A 302 -37.59 -2.20 9.77
CA TYR A 302 -36.80 -3.27 9.19
C TYR A 302 -35.72 -2.72 8.24
N LEU A 303 -36.10 -1.89 7.26
CA LEU A 303 -35.17 -1.32 6.29
C LEU A 303 -34.08 -0.47 6.98
N SER A 304 -34.48 0.35 7.96
CA SER A 304 -33.56 1.17 8.75
C SER A 304 -32.52 0.30 9.49
N LYS A 305 -32.97 -0.74 10.19
CA LYS A 305 -32.10 -1.65 10.94
C LYS A 305 -31.25 -2.52 10.02
N HIS A 306 -31.82 -2.99 8.90
CA HIS A 306 -31.11 -3.76 7.90
C HIS A 306 -29.94 -2.95 7.32
N HIS A 307 -30.21 -1.72 6.87
CA HIS A 307 -29.19 -0.83 6.34
C HIS A 307 -28.08 -0.55 7.37
N ALA A 308 -28.44 -0.29 8.63
CA ALA A 308 -27.46 -0.11 9.71
C ALA A 308 -26.59 -1.37 9.92
N ASN A 309 -27.19 -2.56 9.89
CA ASN A 309 -26.47 -3.83 10.03
C ASN A 309 -25.53 -4.10 8.85
N VAL A 310 -25.98 -3.86 7.62
CA VAL A 310 -25.15 -4.01 6.42
C VAL A 310 -23.96 -3.05 6.45
N LYS A 311 -24.19 -1.78 6.82
CA LYS A 311 -23.10 -0.81 6.97
C LYS A 311 -22.07 -1.28 8.00
N ARG A 312 -22.53 -1.79 9.14
CA ARG A 312 -21.67 -2.39 10.17
C ARG A 312 -20.93 -3.62 9.64
N GLN A 313 -21.60 -4.50 8.91
CA GLN A 313 -21.00 -5.69 8.31
C GLN A 313 -19.91 -5.31 7.29
N LYS A 314 -20.14 -4.31 6.44
CA LYS A 314 -19.15 -3.81 5.47
C LYS A 314 -17.91 -3.25 6.17
N HIS A 315 -18.11 -2.47 7.23
CA HIS A 315 -17.01 -1.95 8.06
C HIS A 315 -16.20 -3.08 8.71
N LEU A 316 -16.89 -4.06 9.32
CA LEU A 316 -16.24 -5.22 9.94
C LEU A 316 -15.48 -6.07 8.90
N LYS A 317 -16.07 -6.34 7.73
CA LYS A 317 -15.39 -7.05 6.63
C LYS A 317 -14.12 -6.32 6.19
N SER A 318 -14.16 -4.99 6.06
CA SER A 318 -12.97 -4.19 5.75
C SER A 318 -11.91 -4.28 6.86
N GLY A 319 -12.32 -4.22 8.13
CA GLY A 319 -11.42 -4.39 9.27
C GLY A 319 -10.76 -5.77 9.31
N VAL A 320 -11.52 -6.84 9.07
CA VAL A 320 -11.00 -8.21 9.00
C VAL A 320 -10.03 -8.36 7.83
N SER A 321 -10.31 -7.77 6.67
CA SER A 321 -9.38 -7.77 5.53
C SER A 321 -8.05 -7.12 5.91
N LYS A 322 -8.09 -5.92 6.51
CA LYS A 322 -6.87 -5.21 6.95
C LYS A 322 -6.08 -5.99 7.99
N LEU A 323 -6.75 -6.66 8.92
CA LEU A 323 -6.10 -7.55 9.90
C LEU A 323 -5.43 -8.75 9.22
N SER A 324 -6.08 -9.34 8.22
CA SER A 324 -5.50 -10.43 7.43
C SER A 324 -4.26 -9.97 6.66
N ASP A 325 -4.31 -8.77 6.06
CA ASP A 325 -3.18 -8.19 5.32
C ASP A 325 -2.02 -7.84 6.25
N ALA A 326 -2.30 -7.22 7.40
CA ALA A 326 -1.29 -6.93 8.41
C ALA A 326 -0.62 -8.20 8.94
N ARG A 327 -1.40 -9.28 9.15
CA ARG A 327 -0.85 -10.59 9.55
C ARG A 327 0.13 -11.12 8.50
N LYS A 328 -0.22 -11.06 7.21
CA LYS A 328 0.68 -11.48 6.12
C LYS A 328 1.98 -10.68 6.13
N VAL A 329 1.90 -9.36 6.27
CA VAL A 329 3.08 -8.48 6.34
C VAL A 329 3.98 -8.85 7.53
N VAL A 330 3.39 -9.12 8.70
CA VAL A 330 4.17 -9.54 9.88
C VAL A 330 4.82 -10.90 9.68
N ASP A 331 4.12 -11.86 9.07
CA ASP A 331 4.67 -13.18 8.78
C ASP A 331 5.82 -13.11 7.76
N ASP A 332 5.69 -12.27 6.72
CA ASP A 332 6.76 -12.00 5.74
C ASP A 332 7.96 -11.30 6.37
N LEU A 333 7.74 -10.31 7.24
CA LEU A 333 8.81 -9.64 7.98
C LEU A 333 9.56 -10.60 8.90
N LYS A 334 8.86 -11.50 9.61
CA LYS A 334 9.49 -12.54 10.43
C LYS A 334 10.36 -13.46 9.58
N ARG A 335 9.85 -13.93 8.44
CA ARG A 335 10.60 -14.79 7.52
C ARG A 335 11.85 -14.09 6.99
N ASN A 336 11.73 -12.81 6.60
CA ASN A 336 12.86 -12.01 6.12
C ASN A 336 13.89 -11.74 7.23
N ALA A 337 13.45 -11.51 8.46
CA ALA A 337 14.33 -11.33 9.61
C ALA A 337 15.15 -12.61 9.90
N GLU A 338 14.52 -13.79 9.84
CA GLU A 338 15.21 -15.07 10.00
C GLU A 338 16.28 -15.30 8.91
N VAL A 339 15.97 -14.95 7.65
CA VAL A 339 16.95 -15.03 6.55
C VAL A 339 18.12 -14.08 6.78
N LYS A 340 17.84 -12.81 7.09
CA LYS A 340 18.89 -11.82 7.36
C LYS A 340 19.73 -12.16 8.59
N GLN A 341 19.14 -12.76 9.62
CA GLN A 341 19.87 -13.20 10.80
C GLN A 341 20.88 -14.31 10.45
N LYS A 342 20.51 -15.25 9.57
CA LYS A 342 21.43 -16.26 9.05
C LYS A 342 22.55 -15.66 8.20
N GLU A 343 22.21 -14.74 7.29
CA GLU A 343 23.20 -14.04 6.47
C GLU A 343 24.18 -13.22 7.31
N LEU A 344 23.67 -12.53 8.35
CA LEU A 344 24.50 -11.77 9.27
C LEU A 344 25.44 -12.68 10.06
N ALA A 345 24.98 -13.85 10.52
CA ALA A 345 25.84 -14.82 11.19
C ALA A 345 26.97 -15.34 10.28
N ILE A 346 26.68 -15.59 9.00
CA ILE A 346 27.70 -15.96 8.01
C ILE A 346 28.71 -14.82 7.82
N LYS A 347 28.23 -13.59 7.62
CA LYS A 347 29.09 -12.41 7.42
C LYS A 347 29.93 -12.09 8.65
N GLN A 348 29.36 -12.25 9.85
CA GLN A 348 30.07 -12.08 11.12
C GLN A 348 31.18 -13.14 11.26
N HIS A 349 30.89 -14.40 10.93
CA HIS A 349 31.88 -15.47 10.94
C HIS A 349 33.01 -15.20 9.93
N GLU A 350 32.68 -14.77 8.71
CA GLU A 350 33.67 -14.36 7.70
C GLU A 350 34.55 -13.20 8.20
N ALA A 351 33.96 -12.21 8.85
CA ALA A 351 34.69 -11.07 9.42
C ALA A 351 35.60 -11.49 10.58
N ASP A 352 35.12 -12.36 11.48
CA ASP A 352 35.89 -12.89 12.61
C ASP A 352 37.07 -13.77 12.13
N GLU A 353 36.86 -14.58 11.09
CA GLU A 353 37.92 -15.32 10.39
C GLU A 353 38.98 -14.38 9.81
N ALA A 354 38.56 -13.33 9.10
CA ALA A 354 39.48 -12.34 8.54
C ALA A 354 40.28 -11.61 9.64
N LEU A 355 39.64 -11.23 10.74
CA LEU A 355 40.30 -10.63 11.90
C LEU A 355 41.31 -11.57 12.55
N LYS A 356 41.00 -12.87 12.68
CA LYS A 356 41.96 -13.87 13.17
C LYS A 356 43.17 -13.97 12.25
N GLN A 357 42.97 -13.98 10.93
CA GLN A 357 44.08 -14.00 9.98
C GLN A 357 44.96 -12.75 10.10
N ILE A 358 44.35 -11.56 10.17
CA ILE A 358 45.08 -10.30 10.38
C ILE A 358 45.87 -10.33 11.69
N THR A 359 45.26 -10.80 12.78
CA THR A 359 45.90 -10.87 14.10
C THR A 359 47.09 -11.83 14.07
N LYS A 360 46.95 -12.98 13.39
CA LYS A 360 48.05 -13.93 13.19
C LYS A 360 49.18 -13.31 12.39
N SER A 361 48.87 -12.66 11.25
CA SER A 361 49.86 -11.96 10.44
C SER A 361 50.55 -10.81 11.20
N MET A 362 49.84 -10.08 12.05
CA MET A 362 50.45 -9.04 12.91
C MET A 362 51.37 -9.63 13.98
N ALA A 363 50.99 -10.76 14.59
CA ALA A 363 51.84 -11.45 15.56
C ALA A 363 53.12 -11.97 14.90
N ASP A 364 53.00 -12.60 13.73
CA ASP A 364 54.13 -13.11 12.94
C ASP A 364 55.06 -11.96 12.47
N ALA A 365 54.50 -10.81 12.09
CA ALA A 365 55.30 -9.62 11.76
C ALA A 365 56.00 -9.02 12.99
N GLY A 366 55.35 -9.07 14.16
CA GLY A 366 55.92 -8.62 15.43
C GLY A 366 57.13 -9.46 15.85
N THR A 367 57.03 -10.79 15.78
CA THR A 367 58.13 -11.71 16.10
C THR A 367 59.31 -11.52 15.16
N GLN A 368 59.06 -11.43 13.84
CA GLN A 368 60.11 -11.17 12.85
C GLN A 368 60.83 -9.84 13.11
N LYS A 369 60.11 -8.78 13.52
CA LYS A 369 60.72 -7.49 13.86
C LYS A 369 61.67 -7.62 15.05
N THR A 370 61.26 -8.29 16.12
CA THR A 370 62.11 -8.50 17.31
C THR A 370 63.33 -9.37 17.02
N GLU A 371 63.19 -10.42 16.20
CA GLU A 371 64.32 -11.26 15.78
C GLU A 371 65.34 -10.46 14.96
N MET A 372 64.86 -9.58 14.06
CA MET A 372 65.71 -8.73 13.24
C MET A 372 66.48 -7.69 14.07
N GLU A 373 65.85 -7.10 15.09
CA GLU A 373 66.50 -6.16 16.02
C GLU A 373 67.58 -6.85 16.86
N GLN A 374 67.35 -8.07 17.36
CA GLN A 374 68.35 -8.83 18.10
C GLN A 374 69.56 -9.22 17.25
N LEU A 375 69.33 -9.58 15.97
CA LEU A 375 70.41 -9.92 15.05
C LEU A 375 71.29 -8.69 14.74
N LYS A 376 70.67 -7.52 14.58
CA LYS A 376 71.37 -6.26 14.29
C LYS A 376 72.31 -5.83 15.41
N VAL A 377 71.94 -6.06 16.68
CA VAL A 377 72.78 -5.74 17.84
C VAL A 377 74.04 -6.61 17.85
N LYS A 378 73.92 -7.92 17.65
CA LYS A 378 75.06 -8.85 17.65
C LYS A 378 76.09 -8.56 16.54
N VAL A 379 75.61 -8.26 15.34
CA VAL A 379 76.49 -7.91 14.20
C VAL A 379 77.28 -6.62 14.48
N ASN A 380 76.67 -5.65 15.14
CA ASN A 380 77.34 -4.38 15.45
C ASN A 380 78.44 -4.53 16.52
N GLU A 381 78.23 -5.40 17.51
CA GLU A 381 79.23 -5.72 18.55
C GLU A 381 80.44 -6.46 17.94
N GLU A 382 80.23 -7.44 17.07
CA GLU A 382 81.34 -8.17 16.44
C GLU A 382 82.14 -7.30 15.45
N THR A 383 81.48 -6.40 14.73
CA THR A 383 82.15 -5.48 13.78
C THR A 383 83.07 -4.50 14.50
N SER A 384 82.62 -3.94 15.62
CA SER A 384 83.39 -2.96 16.40
C SER A 384 84.59 -3.58 17.15
N TYR A 385 84.52 -4.87 17.50
CA TYR A 385 85.66 -5.61 18.06
C TYR A 385 86.80 -5.79 17.02
N ILE A 386 86.45 -6.12 15.77
CA ILE A 386 87.44 -6.37 14.71
C ILE A 386 88.12 -5.09 14.24
N GLU A 387 87.39 -3.97 14.17
CA GLU A 387 87.97 -2.68 13.80
C GLU A 387 89.05 -2.20 14.78
N ARG A 388 88.92 -2.50 16.08
CA ARG A 388 89.97 -2.18 17.07
C ARG A 388 91.25 -2.96 16.83
N GLN A 389 91.16 -4.28 16.64
CA GLN A 389 92.34 -5.13 16.42
C GLN A 389 93.05 -4.80 15.10
N LYS A 390 92.32 -4.33 14.09
CA LYS A 390 92.93 -3.93 12.81
C LYS A 390 93.77 -2.66 12.96
N ARG A 391 93.29 -1.66 13.71
CA ARG A 391 94.02 -0.39 13.91
C ARG A 391 95.37 -0.59 14.57
N GLU A 392 95.45 -1.44 15.59
CA GLU A 392 96.71 -1.71 16.31
C GLU A 392 97.78 -2.35 15.42
N ILE A 393 97.38 -3.03 14.34
CA ILE A 393 98.30 -3.76 13.46
C ILE A 393 98.64 -2.97 12.19
N ASP A 394 97.71 -2.13 11.71
CA ASP A 394 98.01 -1.16 10.64
C ASP A 394 99.10 -0.17 11.08
N ASP A 395 99.16 0.18 12.37
CA ASP A 395 100.22 1.01 12.96
C ASP A 395 101.59 0.27 12.98
N GLU A 396 101.65 -1.02 13.35
CA GLU A 396 102.89 -1.83 13.30
C GLU A 396 103.43 -1.99 11.85
N LEU A 397 102.53 -2.03 10.86
CA LEU A 397 102.90 -2.17 9.45
C LEU A 397 103.42 -0.86 8.85
N ALA A 398 102.89 0.29 9.28
CA ALA A 398 103.34 1.61 8.86
C ALA A 398 104.80 1.89 9.27
N GLU A 399 105.27 1.35 10.41
CA GLU A 399 106.66 1.49 10.84
C GLU A 399 107.65 0.64 10.02
N THR A 400 107.20 -0.52 9.52
CA THR A 400 108.10 -1.52 8.92
C THR A 400 108.22 -1.36 7.39
N GLN A 401 107.19 -0.84 6.72
CA GLN A 401 107.17 -0.59 5.29
C GLN A 401 108.30 0.34 4.76
N PRO A 402 108.60 1.50 5.38
CA PRO A 402 109.63 2.42 4.85
C PRO A 402 111.04 1.84 4.90
N LEU A 403 111.33 0.92 5.84
CA LEU A 403 112.63 0.25 5.94
C LEU A 403 112.91 -0.68 4.76
N ILE A 404 111.87 -1.32 4.20
CA ILE A 404 112.01 -2.14 2.99
C ILE A 404 112.21 -1.27 1.76
N ASP A 405 111.44 -0.20 1.61
CA ASP A 405 111.53 0.66 0.43
C ASP A 405 112.91 1.34 0.35
N GLN A 406 113.46 1.77 1.49
CA GLN A 406 114.84 2.27 1.58
C GLN A 406 115.87 1.20 1.20
N ALA A 407 115.70 -0.04 1.67
CA ALA A 407 116.63 -1.12 1.35
C ALA A 407 116.56 -1.53 -0.14
N LYS A 408 115.37 -1.55 -0.75
CA LYS A 408 115.19 -1.80 -2.20
C LYS A 408 115.82 -0.70 -3.05
N GLN A 409 115.65 0.57 -2.67
CA GLN A 409 116.31 1.69 -3.36
C GLN A 409 117.83 1.63 -3.23
N ALA A 410 118.36 1.28 -2.06
CA ALA A 410 119.81 1.17 -1.84
C ALA A 410 120.44 0.07 -2.71
N VAL A 411 119.78 -1.07 -2.89
CA VAL A 411 120.22 -2.13 -3.83
C VAL A 411 120.06 -1.69 -5.30
N GLY A 412 119.01 -0.94 -5.63
CA GLY A 412 118.76 -0.39 -6.96
C GLY A 412 119.80 0.64 -7.44
N ASN A 413 120.47 1.34 -6.53
CA ASN A 413 121.51 2.32 -6.88
C ASN A 413 122.91 1.71 -7.07
N LEU A 414 123.10 0.40 -6.84
CA LEU A 414 124.39 -0.27 -7.04
C LEU A 414 124.75 -0.37 -8.53
N LYS A 415 125.95 0.12 -8.92
CA LYS A 415 126.49 -0.04 -10.28
C LYS A 415 126.89 -1.50 -10.51
N SER A 416 126.50 -2.08 -11.64
CA SER A 416 126.78 -3.48 -12.01
C SER A 416 128.25 -3.88 -11.89
N ASP A 417 129.15 -2.92 -12.10
CA ASP A 417 130.60 -3.14 -12.08
C ASP A 417 131.10 -3.55 -10.68
N THR A 418 130.48 -3.02 -9.61
CA THR A 418 130.85 -3.36 -8.22
C THR A 418 130.53 -4.80 -7.83
N LEU A 419 129.49 -5.41 -8.44
CA LEU A 419 129.18 -6.83 -8.25
C LEU A 419 130.15 -7.74 -9.04
N VAL A 420 130.68 -7.26 -10.17
CA VAL A 420 131.71 -7.96 -10.95
C VAL A 420 133.04 -7.98 -10.21
N GLU A 421 133.39 -6.91 -9.48
CA GLU A 421 134.60 -6.86 -8.63
C GLU A 421 134.60 -7.97 -7.58
N ILE A 422 133.50 -8.14 -6.83
CA ILE A 422 133.37 -9.23 -5.83
C ILE A 422 133.54 -10.61 -6.49
N ARG A 423 133.01 -10.79 -7.71
CA ARG A 423 133.14 -12.05 -8.46
C ARG A 423 134.58 -12.35 -8.87
N SER A 424 135.38 -11.33 -9.16
CA SER A 424 136.77 -11.49 -9.62
C SER A 424 137.75 -11.91 -8.52
N LEU A 425 137.34 -11.82 -7.24
CA LEU A 425 138.19 -12.21 -6.10
C LEU A 425 138.50 -13.72 -6.10
N ARG A 426 139.77 -14.06 -5.85
CA ARG A 426 140.23 -15.45 -5.78
C ARG A 426 139.59 -16.19 -4.58
N ALA A 427 139.43 -15.50 -3.45
CA ALA A 427 138.69 -15.95 -2.26
C ALA A 427 137.94 -14.75 -1.63
N PRO A 428 136.73 -14.95 -1.07
CA PRO A 428 135.95 -13.86 -0.47
C PRO A 428 136.43 -13.56 0.96
N PRO A 429 136.51 -12.28 1.36
CA PRO A 429 136.53 -11.90 2.77
C PRO A 429 135.30 -12.43 3.51
N ASP A 430 135.46 -12.83 4.78
CA ASP A 430 134.39 -13.48 5.57
C ASP A 430 133.09 -12.65 5.65
N VAL A 431 133.21 -11.32 5.75
CA VAL A 431 132.07 -10.39 5.77
C VAL A 431 131.21 -10.49 4.50
N ILE A 432 131.83 -10.60 3.33
CA ILE A 432 131.11 -10.71 2.05
C ILE A 432 130.43 -12.08 1.93
N LYS A 433 131.11 -13.14 2.39
CA LYS A 433 130.57 -14.49 2.40
C LYS A 433 129.31 -14.57 3.26
N ASP A 434 129.32 -13.98 4.45
CA ASP A 434 128.19 -13.99 5.37
C ASP A 434 126.96 -13.25 4.80
N ILE A 435 127.18 -12.06 4.22
CA ILE A 435 126.10 -11.27 3.62
C ILE A 435 125.49 -11.99 2.42
N LEU A 436 126.32 -12.58 1.54
CA LEU A 436 125.83 -13.35 0.40
C LEU A 436 125.13 -14.64 0.83
N GLU A 437 125.56 -15.26 1.95
CA GLU A 437 124.87 -16.41 2.54
C GLU A 437 123.43 -16.03 2.95
N GLY A 438 123.28 -14.86 3.59
CA GLY A 438 121.98 -14.32 3.98
C GLY A 438 121.07 -14.03 2.78
N VAL A 439 121.61 -13.42 1.72
CA VAL A 439 120.85 -13.14 0.48
C VAL A 439 120.41 -14.43 -0.20
N LEU A 440 121.30 -15.41 -0.36
CA LEU A 440 120.98 -16.69 -1.01
C LEU A 440 119.90 -17.47 -0.28
N LYS A 441 119.97 -17.54 1.05
CA LYS A 441 118.97 -18.24 1.86
C LYS A 441 117.59 -17.58 1.80
N LEU A 442 117.52 -16.25 1.80
CA LEU A 442 116.23 -15.54 1.59
C LEU A 442 115.65 -15.80 0.21
N MET A 443 116.50 -15.90 -0.81
CA MET A 443 116.11 -16.25 -2.19
C MET A 443 115.83 -17.76 -2.38
N GLY A 444 115.97 -18.58 -1.33
CA GLY A 444 115.66 -20.02 -1.36
C GLY A 444 116.76 -20.93 -1.92
N VAL A 445 117.98 -20.43 -2.09
CA VAL A 445 119.13 -21.24 -2.54
C VAL A 445 119.89 -21.77 -1.31
N SER A 446 119.91 -23.10 -1.15
CA SER A 446 120.50 -23.78 0.02
C SER A 446 122.01 -23.99 -0.05
N ASP A 447 122.61 -23.97 -1.25
CA ASP A 447 124.06 -24.18 -1.42
C ASP A 447 124.84 -22.86 -1.19
N THR A 448 125.55 -22.82 -0.06
CA THR A 448 126.32 -21.67 0.44
C THR A 448 127.81 -21.73 0.08
N SER A 449 128.21 -22.63 -0.83
CA SER A 449 129.57 -22.69 -1.33
C SER A 449 129.96 -21.44 -2.12
N TRP A 450 131.23 -21.04 -2.08
CA TRP A 450 131.71 -19.85 -2.81
C TRP A 450 131.52 -19.97 -4.33
N THR A 451 131.57 -21.19 -4.86
CA THR A 451 131.22 -21.52 -6.24
C THR A 451 129.76 -21.20 -6.57
N SER A 452 128.83 -21.54 -5.67
CA SER A 452 127.41 -21.21 -5.78
C SER A 452 127.17 -19.70 -5.68
N MET A 453 127.82 -19.01 -4.74
CA MET A 453 127.77 -17.54 -4.62
C MET A 453 128.27 -16.83 -5.89
N LYS A 454 129.38 -17.31 -6.48
CA LYS A 454 129.90 -16.79 -7.75
C LYS A 454 128.94 -17.06 -8.92
N ALA A 455 128.34 -18.25 -8.97
CA ALA A 455 127.36 -18.59 -9.98
C ALA A 455 126.12 -17.70 -9.87
N PHE A 456 125.64 -17.44 -8.64
CA PHE A 456 124.53 -16.53 -8.39
C PHE A 456 124.86 -15.11 -8.85
N LEU A 457 125.97 -14.52 -8.39
CA LEU A 457 126.41 -13.18 -8.84
C LEU A 457 126.72 -13.10 -10.35
N GLY A 458 126.98 -14.24 -11.01
CA GLY A 458 127.28 -14.31 -12.43
C GLY A 458 126.06 -14.39 -13.35
N LYS A 459 124.85 -14.64 -12.83
CA LYS A 459 123.62 -14.66 -13.64
C LYS A 459 123.33 -13.25 -14.17
N ARG A 460 122.94 -13.14 -15.45
CA ARG A 460 122.47 -11.85 -16.00
C ARG A 460 121.16 -11.49 -15.28
N GLY A 461 121.08 -10.31 -14.66
CA GLY A 461 119.85 -9.79 -14.04
C GLY A 461 119.69 -9.95 -12.52
N VAL A 462 120.71 -10.44 -11.78
CA VAL A 462 120.63 -10.69 -10.31
C VAL A 462 120.15 -9.49 -9.49
N LYS A 463 120.54 -8.28 -9.91
CA LYS A 463 120.13 -7.03 -9.26
C LYS A 463 118.62 -6.83 -9.32
N GLU A 464 117.99 -7.12 -10.45
CA GLU A 464 116.55 -7.00 -10.64
C GLU A 464 115.82 -8.06 -9.79
N GLU A 465 116.36 -9.28 -9.72
CA GLU A 465 115.80 -10.38 -8.93
C GLU A 465 115.74 -10.05 -7.43
N ILE A 466 116.78 -9.37 -6.90
CA ILE A 466 116.82 -8.91 -5.50
C ILE A 466 115.83 -7.74 -5.27
N MET A 467 115.63 -6.87 -6.26
CA MET A 467 114.65 -5.77 -6.16
C MET A 467 113.20 -6.24 -6.23
N SER A 468 112.90 -7.20 -7.11
CA SER A 468 111.56 -7.76 -7.32
C SER A 468 111.15 -8.79 -6.27
N PHE A 469 112.01 -9.07 -5.29
CA PHE A 469 111.69 -10.02 -4.23
C PHE A 469 110.46 -9.57 -3.43
N ASP A 470 109.50 -10.49 -3.31
CA ASP A 470 108.31 -10.34 -2.49
C ASP A 470 108.49 -11.08 -1.16
N PRO A 471 108.57 -10.34 -0.03
CA PRO A 471 108.69 -10.94 1.30
C PRO A 471 107.54 -11.87 1.70
N ARG A 472 106.39 -11.84 0.99
CA ARG A 472 105.23 -12.72 1.25
C ARG A 472 105.50 -14.18 0.92
N ASN A 473 106.45 -14.45 0.03
CA ASN A 473 106.73 -15.78 -0.50
C ASN A 473 107.89 -16.49 0.23
N VAL A 474 108.41 -15.89 1.31
CA VAL A 474 109.48 -16.50 2.10
C VAL A 474 108.93 -17.64 2.94
N VAL A 475 109.52 -18.82 2.79
CA VAL A 475 109.21 -19.98 3.62
C VAL A 475 109.71 -19.71 5.06
N PRO A 476 108.90 -19.97 6.11
CA PRO A 476 109.29 -19.69 7.50
C PRO A 476 110.66 -20.28 7.91
N GLU A 477 110.98 -21.48 7.41
CA GLU A 477 112.25 -22.17 7.66
C GLU A 477 113.48 -21.39 7.15
N ASN A 478 113.37 -20.75 5.99
CA ASN A 478 114.45 -19.94 5.40
C ASN A 478 114.64 -18.62 6.17
N ARG A 479 113.54 -18.02 6.65
CA ARG A 479 113.58 -16.82 7.51
C ARG A 479 114.30 -17.12 8.82
N ASP A 480 113.93 -18.19 9.51
CA ASP A 480 114.50 -18.56 10.79
C ASP A 480 116.00 -18.91 10.68
N SER A 481 116.40 -19.55 9.58
CA SER A 481 117.80 -19.83 9.24
C SER A 481 118.62 -18.54 9.04
N VAL A 482 118.05 -17.54 8.37
CA VAL A 482 118.69 -16.23 8.16
C VAL A 482 118.70 -15.40 9.46
N GLU A 483 117.68 -15.49 10.30
CA GLU A 483 117.68 -14.85 11.62
C GLU A 483 118.78 -15.44 12.53
N GLN A 484 118.97 -16.75 12.51
CA GLN A 484 120.08 -17.39 13.23
C GLN A 484 121.45 -16.94 12.71
N LEU A 485 121.60 -16.71 11.40
CA LEU A 485 122.82 -16.14 10.82
C LEU A 485 123.06 -14.70 11.29
N LEU A 486 122.03 -13.85 11.25
CA LEU A 486 122.10 -12.47 11.73
C LEU A 486 122.47 -12.39 13.22
N ARG A 487 122.00 -13.34 14.04
CA ARG A 487 122.37 -13.41 15.47
C ARG A 487 123.80 -13.89 15.70
N LYS A 488 124.24 -14.93 14.98
CA LYS A 488 125.57 -15.54 15.17
C LYS A 488 126.71 -14.66 14.64
N LYS A 489 126.47 -13.89 13.59
CA LYS A 489 127.50 -13.10 12.89
C LYS A 489 127.07 -11.64 12.73
N SER A 490 126.52 -11.06 13.80
CA SER A 490 125.94 -9.72 13.78
C SER A 490 126.92 -8.62 13.29
N ASP A 491 128.20 -8.74 13.64
CA ASP A 491 129.24 -7.78 13.24
C ASP A 491 129.43 -7.69 11.72
N SER A 492 129.22 -8.79 10.98
CA SER A 492 129.34 -8.85 9.51
C SER A 492 128.21 -8.10 8.79
N PHE A 493 127.06 -7.90 9.43
CA PHE A 493 125.87 -7.27 8.81
C PHE A 493 125.69 -5.79 9.21
N THR A 494 126.63 -5.22 9.97
CA THR A 494 126.63 -3.78 10.26
C THR A 494 127.05 -2.99 9.02
N GLN A 495 126.36 -1.87 8.76
CA GLN A 495 126.54 -1.09 7.53
C GLN A 495 127.98 -0.57 7.38
N GLU A 496 128.66 -0.27 8.49
CA GLU A 496 130.06 0.19 8.50
C GLU A 496 131.06 -0.90 8.11
N ASN A 497 130.94 -2.10 8.68
CA ASN A 497 131.85 -3.21 8.38
C ASN A 497 131.60 -3.77 6.98
N ALA A 498 130.32 -3.86 6.57
CA ALA A 498 129.93 -4.30 5.25
C ALA A 498 130.42 -3.32 4.15
N ALA A 499 130.32 -2.01 4.37
CA ALA A 499 130.80 -1.01 3.41
C ALA A 499 132.34 -0.99 3.29
N LYS A 500 133.08 -1.26 4.37
CA LYS A 500 134.55 -1.39 4.33
C LYS A 500 135.01 -2.60 3.50
N ALA A 501 134.27 -3.71 3.55
CA ALA A 501 134.62 -4.90 2.80
C ALA A 501 134.33 -4.75 1.29
N SER A 502 133.22 -4.10 0.91
CA SER A 502 132.94 -3.71 -0.47
C SER A 502 131.79 -2.69 -0.50
N GLN A 503 131.83 -1.76 -1.46
CA GLN A 503 130.73 -0.81 -1.71
C GLN A 503 129.38 -1.51 -1.94
N ALA A 504 129.37 -2.75 -2.45
CA ALA A 504 128.14 -3.50 -2.69
C ALA A 504 127.62 -4.28 -1.46
N ALA A 505 128.46 -4.54 -0.45
CA ALA A 505 128.06 -5.38 0.69
C ALA A 505 127.13 -4.64 1.67
N GLY A 506 127.33 -3.33 1.88
CA GLY A 506 126.51 -2.51 2.79
C GLY A 506 125.01 -2.52 2.46
N PRO A 507 124.60 -2.19 1.22
CA PRO A 507 123.19 -2.19 0.84
C PRO A 507 122.56 -3.60 0.88
N LEU A 508 123.32 -4.65 0.53
CA LEU A 508 122.83 -6.03 0.60
C LEU A 508 122.58 -6.48 2.04
N ALA A 509 123.43 -6.11 2.99
CA ALA A 509 123.22 -6.41 4.41
C ALA A 509 121.94 -5.76 4.95
N THR A 510 121.71 -4.49 4.60
CA THR A 510 120.49 -3.73 4.99
C THR A 510 119.23 -4.38 4.41
N TRP A 511 119.30 -4.85 3.16
CA TRP A 511 118.21 -5.57 2.50
C TRP A 511 117.85 -6.88 3.20
N VAL A 512 118.84 -7.69 3.61
CA VAL A 512 118.57 -8.94 4.34
C VAL A 512 117.83 -8.67 5.66
N ILE A 513 118.25 -7.65 6.43
CA ILE A 513 117.64 -7.30 7.72
C ILE A 513 116.20 -6.81 7.54
N ALA A 514 115.96 -5.94 6.57
CA ALA A 514 114.64 -5.35 6.34
C ALA A 514 113.59 -6.41 5.94
N ASN A 515 113.96 -7.34 5.06
CA ASN A 515 113.05 -8.40 4.59
C ASN A 515 112.66 -9.39 5.69
N VAL A 516 113.58 -9.73 6.61
CA VAL A 516 113.29 -10.61 7.75
C VAL A 516 112.28 -9.97 8.71
N LYS A 517 112.43 -8.68 9.03
CA LYS A 517 111.51 -7.96 9.93
C LYS A 517 110.08 -7.90 9.38
N TYR A 518 109.93 -7.55 8.11
CA TYR A 518 108.62 -7.40 7.48
C TYR A 518 107.87 -8.73 7.30
N SER A 519 108.58 -9.82 6.98
CA SER A 519 107.99 -11.16 6.89
C SER A 519 107.32 -11.59 8.22
N LYS A 520 107.85 -11.16 9.36
CA LYS A 520 107.27 -11.45 10.69
C LYS A 520 105.97 -10.70 10.97
N VAL A 521 105.84 -9.46 10.49
CA VAL A 521 104.62 -8.65 10.66
C VAL A 521 103.49 -9.22 9.80
N LEU A 522 103.78 -9.65 8.57
CA LEU A 522 102.79 -10.25 7.66
C LEU A 522 102.14 -11.53 8.19
N GLU A 523 102.87 -12.35 8.94
CA GLU A 523 102.36 -13.59 9.55
C GLU A 523 101.24 -13.33 10.56
N LYS A 524 101.29 -12.20 11.29
CA LYS A 524 100.24 -11.81 12.25
C LYS A 524 98.94 -11.34 11.57
N ILE A 525 99.01 -10.80 10.36
CA ILE A 525 97.88 -10.11 9.70
C ILE A 525 96.95 -11.09 8.97
N ARG A 526 97.52 -12.14 8.36
CA ARG A 526 96.79 -13.09 7.52
C ARG A 526 95.49 -13.65 8.15
N PRO A 527 95.44 -14.07 9.42
CA PRO A 527 94.20 -14.59 10.02
C PRO A 527 93.13 -13.53 10.31
N LEU A 528 93.48 -12.25 10.40
CA LEU A 528 92.52 -11.17 10.73
C LEU A 528 91.78 -10.67 9.48
N GLU A 529 92.45 -10.60 8.32
CA GLU A 529 91.81 -10.22 7.06
C GLU A 529 90.75 -11.23 6.60
N GLU A 530 90.98 -12.53 6.81
CA GLU A 530 90.02 -13.59 6.45
C GLU A 530 88.73 -13.54 7.28
N LYS A 531 88.83 -13.19 8.57
CA LYS A 531 87.66 -13.04 9.45
C LYS A 531 86.82 -11.83 9.05
N GLN A 532 87.44 -10.71 8.69
CA GLN A 532 86.71 -9.51 8.26
C GLN A 532 85.91 -9.75 6.97
N ASN A 533 86.46 -10.49 6.01
CA ASN A 533 85.77 -10.77 4.76
C ASN A 533 84.57 -11.72 4.92
N LYS A 534 84.57 -12.57 5.96
CA LYS A 534 83.40 -13.41 6.29
C LYS A 534 82.25 -12.63 6.91
N LEU A 535 82.51 -11.58 7.69
CA LEU A 535 81.47 -10.78 8.36
C LEU A 535 80.80 -9.74 7.44
N LYS A 536 81.39 -9.45 6.29
CA LYS A 536 80.80 -8.54 5.27
C LYS A 536 79.85 -9.25 4.30
N LYS A 537 79.89 -10.58 4.22
CA LYS A 537 78.95 -11.40 3.44
C LYS A 537 77.81 -11.84 4.33
#